data_AF-D5BC25-F1
#
_entry.id   AF-D5BC25-F1
#
_cell.length_a   1.000
_cell.length_b   1.000
_cell.length_c   1.000
_cell.angle_alpha   90.00
_cell.angle_beta   90.00
_cell.angle_gamma   90.00
#
_symmetry.space_group_name_H-M   'P 1'
#
loop_
_entity.id
_entity.type
_entity.pdbx_description
1 polymer ?
#
loop_
_entity_poly.entity_id
_entity_poly.type
_entity_poly.pdbx_seq_one_letter_code
_entity_poly.pdbx_strand_id
1 'polypeptide(L)' 'MLLSISVVVALVFFIAFIISVKRGQYDDTYTPSVRILFEDEIIDSKEKSKITDK' A
#
# COMPACT_ATOMS: atom_id res chain seq x y z
N MET A 1 21.73 36.42 4.99
CA MET A 1 21.94 35.21 5.81
C MET A 1 20.65 34.46 6.11
N LEU A 2 19.57 35.12 6.56
CA LEU A 2 18.27 34.45 6.79
C LEU A 2 17.69 33.78 5.54
N LEU A 3 17.78 34.43 4.38
CA LEU A 3 17.34 33.86 3.09
C LEU A 3 18.12 32.58 2.72
N SER A 4 19.42 32.55 2.97
CA SER A 4 20.26 31.39 2.68
C SER A 4 19.90 30.21 3.59
N ILE A 5 19.66 30.48 4.87
CA ILE A 5 19.27 29.46 5.85
C ILE A 5 17.89 28.90 5.53
N SER A 6 16.92 29.74 5.15
CA SER A 6 15.57 29.27 4.80
C SER A 6 15.56 28.37 3.57
N VAL A 7 16.35 28.69 2.55
CA VAL A 7 16.48 27.87 1.34
C VAL A 7 17.15 26.53 1.63
N VAL A 8 18.19 26.50 2.48
CA VAL A 8 18.86 25.25 2.88
C VAL A 8 17.90 24.33 3.64
N VAL A 9 17.15 24.87 4.61
CA VAL A 9 16.15 24.10 5.36
C VAL A 9 15.07 23.56 4.41
N ALA A 10 14.56 24.37 3.48
CA ALA A 10 13.59 23.94 2.49
C ALA A 10 14.09 22.78 1.60
N LEU A 11 15.35 22.85 1.14
CA LEU A 11 15.99 21.79 0.35
C LEU A 11 16.11 20.47 1.13
N VAL A 12 16.48 20.53 2.41
CA VAL A 12 16.57 19.33 3.27
C VAL A 12 15.21 18.66 3.41
N PHE A 13 14.16 19.42 3.71
CA PHE A 13 12.80 18.88 3.80
C PHE A 13 12.29 18.36 2.46
N PHE A 14 12.63 19.02 1.36
CA PHE A 14 12.24 18.59 0.02
C PHE A 14 12.87 17.24 -0.36
N ILE A 15 14.17 17.05 -0.10
CA ILE A 15 14.85 15.77 -0.36
C ILE A 15 14.26 14.65 0.53
N ALA A 16 14.03 14.93 1.82
CA ALA A 16 13.40 13.98 2.73
C ALA A 16 11.99 13.57 2.27
N PHE A 17 11.21 14.52 1.74
CA PHE A 17 9.89 14.27 1.17
C PHE A 17 9.95 13.31 -0.03
N ILE A 18 10.85 13.55 -0.98
CA ILE A 18 11.03 12.67 -2.15
C ILE A 18 11.44 11.25 -1.72
N ILE A 19 12.37 11.13 -0.76
CA ILE A 19 12.78 9.83 -0.23
C ILE A 19 11.59 9.11 0.42
N SER A 20 10.78 9.80 1.21
CA SER A 20 9.59 9.23 1.87
C SER A 20 8.57 8.67 0.86
N VAL A 21 8.25 9.45 -0.18
CA VAL A 21 7.32 9.05 -1.24
C VAL A 21 7.87 7.87 -2.06
N LYS A 22 9.16 7.88 -2.39
CA LYS A 22 9.80 6.81 -3.16
C LYS A 22 9.96 5.52 -2.37
N ARG A 23 9.97 5.59 -1.03
CA ARG A 23 10.12 4.43 -0.13
C ARG A 23 8.89 3.52 -0.08
N GLY A 24 7.92 3.72 -0.98
CA GLY A 24 6.92 2.71 -1.28
C GLY A 24 5.90 2.48 -0.18
N GLN A 25 5.64 3.48 0.67
CA GLN A 25 4.54 3.44 1.65
C GLN A 25 3.14 3.26 0.99
N TYR A 26 3.07 3.25 -0.35
CA TYR A 26 1.90 2.97 -1.16
C TYR A 26 1.79 1.51 -1.62
N ASP A 27 2.72 0.63 -1.22
CA ASP A 27 2.67 -0.79 -1.57
C ASP A 27 1.47 -1.51 -0.93
N ASP A 28 0.90 -0.92 0.12
CA ASP A 28 -0.32 -1.39 0.80
C ASP A 28 -1.62 -0.93 0.11
N THR A 29 -1.59 -0.72 -1.21
CA THR A 29 -2.79 -0.40 -2.02
C THR A 29 -3.63 -1.65 -2.32
N TYR A 30 -3.25 -2.83 -1.82
CA TYR A 30 -4.12 -4.00 -1.79
C TYR A 30 -5.02 -3.92 -0.57
N THR A 31 -6.15 -3.24 -0.76
CA THR A 31 -7.12 -3.03 0.32
C THR A 31 -7.65 -4.39 0.80
N PRO A 32 -7.62 -4.68 2.12
CA PRO A 32 -8.14 -5.93 2.66
C PRO A 32 -9.62 -6.14 2.32
N SER A 33 -10.37 -5.07 2.02
CA SER A 33 -11.76 -5.16 1.56
C SER A 33 -11.92 -5.84 0.21
N VAL A 34 -11.00 -5.67 -0.76
CA VAL A 34 -11.06 -6.36 -2.06
C VAL A 34 -10.78 -7.84 -1.87
N ARG A 35 -9.81 -8.16 -1.02
CA ARG A 35 -9.51 -9.54 -0.67
C ARG A 35 -10.72 -10.21 0.00
N ILE A 36 -11.30 -9.57 1.02
CA ILE A 36 -12.40 -10.14 1.79
C ILE A 36 -13.69 -10.24 0.94
N LEU A 37 -14.05 -9.21 0.15
CA LEU A 37 -15.27 -9.26 -0.68
C LEU A 37 -15.23 -10.32 -1.79
N PHE A 38 -14.06 -10.64 -2.34
CA PHE A 38 -13.96 -11.56 -3.48
C PHE A 38 -13.39 -12.94 -3.11
N GLU A 39 -12.77 -13.11 -1.95
CA GLU A 39 -12.37 -14.43 -1.44
C GLU A 39 -13.54 -15.20 -0.82
N ASP A 40 -14.54 -14.51 -0.25
CA ASP A 40 -15.75 -15.13 0.34
C ASP A 40 -16.54 -15.95 -0.70
N GLU A 41 -16.65 -15.49 -1.96
CA GLU A 41 -17.33 -16.25 -3.03
C GLU A 41 -16.51 -17.45 -3.55
N ILE A 42 -15.17 -17.37 -3.51
CA ILE A 42 -14.29 -18.43 -4.05
C ILE A 42 -14.17 -19.60 -3.08
N ILE A 43 -14.21 -19.36 -1.77
CA ILE A 43 -14.12 -20.40 -0.73
C ILE A 43 -15.33 -21.35 -0.79
N ASP A 44 -16.54 -20.82 -0.98
CA ASP A 44 -17.77 -21.61 -1.12
C ASP A 44 -17.75 -22.59 -2.31
N SER A 45 -17.02 -22.24 -3.38
CA SER A 45 -16.90 -23.09 -4.58
C SER A 45 -15.92 -24.25 -4.40
N LYS A 46 -14.79 -24.02 -3.70
CA LYS A 46 -13.77 -25.05 -3.44
C LYS A 46 -14.22 -26.09 -2.41
N GLU A 47 -15.00 -25.67 -1.42
CA GLU A 47 -15.53 -26.59 -0.41
C GLU A 47 -16.56 -27.55 -1.01
N LYS A 48 -17.47 -27.07 -1.87
CA LYS A 48 -18.47 -27.92 -2.54
C LYS A 48 -17.90 -28.94 -3.53
N SER A 49 -16.83 -28.60 -4.26
CA SER A 49 -16.16 -29.55 -5.16
C SER A 49 -15.48 -30.68 -4.40
N LYS A 50 -14.81 -30.39 -3.26
CA LYS A 50 -14.17 -31.44 -2.44
C LYS A 50 -15.16 -32.40 -1.78
N ILE A 51 -16.39 -31.97 -1.54
CA ILE A 51 -17.43 -32.79 -0.91
C ILE A 51 -18.09 -33.73 -1.94
N THR A 52 -18.09 -33.36 -3.23
CA THR A 52 -18.75 -34.14 -4.29
C THR A 52 -17.83 -35.21 -4.90
N ASP A 53 -16.50 -35.05 -4.74
CA ASP A 53 -15.50 -35.98 -5.26
C ASP A 53 -15.02 -37.04 -4.23
N LYS A 54 -15.71 -37.20 -3.09
CA LYS A 54 -15.36 -38.17 -2.03
C LYS A 54 -16.42 -39.25 -1.83
#